data_AF-A0A7Y5E822-F1
#
_entry.id   AF-A0A7Y5E822-F1
#
_cell.length_a   1.000
_cell.length_b   1.000
_cell.length_c   1.000
_cell.angle_alpha   90.00
_cell.angle_beta   90.00
_cell.angle_gamma   90.00
#
_symmetry.space_group_name_H-M   'P 1'
#
loop_
_entity.id
_entity.type
_entity.pdbx_description
1 polymer ?
#
loop_
_entity_poly.entity_id
_entity_poly.type
_entity_poly.pdbx_seq_one_letter_code
_entity_poly.pdbx_strand_id
1 'polypeptide(L)'
;MKPNPILLSLLLLLSCLTISSCKKDKDTQVDAFCNLVEIHDYEGTGPMINDFLAGLGNESQDKQLIKLKEWMESKSCVDSAVIVCNSCIYTYPAQSELRIVFITQGRDTTMTMDILMSEPLKFRTFHE
;
A
#
# COMPACT_ATOMS: atom_id res chain seq x y z
N MET A 1 29.47 -31.25 -45.91
CA MET A 1 28.28 -31.55 -45.06
C MET A 1 27.27 -30.44 -45.27
N LYS A 2 26.06 -30.76 -45.74
CA LYS A 2 24.97 -29.79 -45.95
C LYS A 2 24.19 -29.63 -44.63
N PRO A 3 23.90 -28.40 -44.18
CA PRO A 3 23.08 -28.21 -42.98
C PRO A 3 21.64 -28.63 -43.25
N ASN A 4 21.05 -29.31 -42.27
CA ASN A 4 19.72 -29.92 -42.34
C ASN A 4 18.63 -28.84 -42.16
N PRO A 5 17.70 -28.65 -43.11
CA PRO A 5 16.78 -27.50 -43.12
C PRO A 5 15.71 -27.54 -42.03
N ILE A 6 15.56 -28.67 -41.33
CA ILE A 6 14.53 -28.88 -40.31
C ILE A 6 14.88 -28.15 -39.00
N LEU A 7 16.17 -27.91 -38.73
CA LEU A 7 16.60 -27.27 -37.48
C LEU A 7 16.41 -25.74 -37.46
N LEU A 8 16.30 -25.10 -38.65
CA LEU A 8 16.10 -23.66 -38.73
C LEU A 8 14.64 -23.24 -38.47
N SER A 9 13.68 -24.15 -38.64
CA SER A 9 12.26 -23.82 -38.54
C SER A 9 11.74 -23.82 -37.09
N LEU A 10 12.50 -24.35 -36.13
CA LEU A 10 12.10 -24.41 -34.73
C LEU A 10 12.55 -23.18 -33.90
N LEU A 11 13.50 -22.39 -34.40
CA LEU A 11 14.00 -21.19 -33.71
C LEU A 11 13.13 -19.93 -33.91
N LEU A 12 12.17 -19.96 -34.84
CA LEU A 12 11.31 -18.79 -35.14
C LEU A 12 10.01 -18.71 -34.32
N LEU A 13 9.65 -19.74 -33.56
CA LEU A 13 8.39 -19.78 -32.78
C LEU A 13 8.55 -19.37 -31.31
N LEU A 14 9.77 -19.02 -30.88
CA LEU A 14 10.09 -18.77 -29.47
C LEU A 14 10.33 -17.28 -29.12
N SER A 15 9.75 -16.35 -29.89
CA SER A 15 9.92 -14.91 -29.68
C SER A 15 8.64 -14.15 -29.32
N CYS A 16 7.48 -14.82 -29.21
CA CYS A 16 6.19 -14.17 -28.92
C CYS A 16 5.76 -14.17 -27.44
N LEU A 17 6.60 -14.60 -26.51
CA LEU A 17 6.36 -14.36 -25.08
C LEU A 17 7.09 -13.09 -24.64
N THR A 18 6.79 -11.98 -25.32
CA THR A 18 7.09 -10.66 -24.77
C THR A 18 6.22 -10.50 -23.53
N ILE A 19 6.88 -10.70 -22.41
CA ILE A 19 6.48 -10.40 -21.05
C ILE A 19 5.78 -9.03 -21.07
N SER A 20 4.45 -9.04 -21.13
CA SER A 20 3.66 -7.87 -20.75
C SER A 20 3.76 -7.78 -19.23
N SER A 21 4.93 -7.36 -18.76
CA SER A 21 5.06 -6.83 -17.41
C SER A 21 4.25 -5.55 -17.44
N CYS A 22 2.99 -5.65 -16.97
CA CYS A 22 2.24 -4.50 -16.52
C CYS A 22 3.05 -3.87 -15.38
N LYS A 23 4.03 -3.05 -15.72
CA LYS A 23 4.46 -1.99 -14.84
C LYS A 23 3.27 -1.05 -14.81
N LYS A 24 2.51 -1.12 -13.71
CA LYS A 24 1.66 -0.01 -13.30
C LYS A 24 2.62 1.18 -13.21
N ASP A 25 2.66 2.00 -14.25
CA ASP A 25 3.34 3.28 -14.20
C ASP A 25 2.73 4.01 -13.02
N LYS A 26 3.43 3.97 -11.88
CA LYS A 26 3.12 4.81 -10.73
C LYS A 26 3.49 6.20 -11.24
N ASP A 27 2.46 6.92 -11.66
CA ASP A 27 2.51 8.29 -12.11
C ASP A 27 3.51 9.07 -11.25
N THR A 28 4.40 9.83 -11.88
CA THR A 28 5.50 10.57 -11.23
C THR A 28 4.99 11.79 -10.46
N GLN A 29 3.73 11.75 -10.03
CA GLN A 29 3.23 12.64 -9.02
C GLN A 29 3.91 12.26 -7.71
N VAL A 30 4.80 13.15 -7.28
CA VAL A 30 5.43 13.10 -5.97
C VAL A 30 4.33 12.96 -4.92
N ASP A 31 4.19 11.76 -4.38
CA ASP A 31 3.18 11.45 -3.38
C ASP A 31 3.59 12.14 -2.08
N ALA A 32 2.92 13.24 -1.74
CA ALA A 32 3.25 14.06 -0.58
C ALA A 32 3.27 13.23 0.72
N PHE A 33 2.44 12.18 0.79
CA PHE A 33 2.47 11.21 1.88
C PHE A 33 3.83 10.50 1.96
N CYS A 34 4.34 10.02 0.82
CA CYS A 34 5.62 9.31 0.78
C CYS A 34 6.82 10.20 1.04
N ASN A 35 6.75 11.50 0.72
CA ASN A 35 7.81 12.43 1.10
C ASN A 35 7.96 12.55 2.62
N LEU A 36 6.83 12.55 3.35
CA LEU A 36 6.83 12.62 4.80
C LEU A 36 7.36 11.31 5.40
N VAL A 37 6.94 10.17 4.85
CA VAL A 37 7.47 8.84 5.25
C VAL A 37 8.98 8.75 5.02
N GLU A 38 9.49 9.25 3.89
CA GLU A 38 10.92 9.24 3.55
C GLU A 38 11.78 10.02 4.55
N ILE A 39 11.25 11.13 5.10
CA ILE A 39 11.91 11.91 6.16
C ILE A 39 11.53 11.45 7.57
N HIS A 40 10.86 10.29 7.69
CA HIS A 40 10.39 9.69 8.96
C HIS A 40 9.40 10.57 9.74
N ASP A 41 8.71 11.50 9.07
CA ASP A 41 7.63 12.31 9.64
C ASP A 41 6.28 11.59 9.49
N TYR A 42 6.14 10.45 10.19
CA TYR A 42 4.92 9.64 10.14
C TYR A 42 3.70 10.39 10.68
N GLU A 43 3.85 11.18 11.74
CA GLU A 43 2.77 11.98 12.32
C GLU A 43 2.29 13.07 11.37
N GLY A 44 3.20 13.67 10.58
CA GLY A 44 2.86 14.61 9.52
C GLY A 44 1.93 14.05 8.45
N THR A 45 1.82 12.72 8.31
CA THR A 45 0.89 12.08 7.37
C THR A 45 -0.56 12.06 7.88
N GLY A 46 -0.76 12.25 9.19
CA GLY A 46 -2.06 12.17 9.86
C GLY A 46 -3.18 12.99 9.22
N PRO A 47 -2.96 14.27 8.84
CA PRO A 47 -3.96 15.06 8.12
C PRO A 47 -4.41 14.42 6.80
N MET A 48 -3.50 13.85 6.00
CA MET A 48 -3.86 13.22 4.72
C MET A 48 -4.69 11.94 4.93
N ILE A 49 -4.35 11.16 5.96
CA ILE A 49 -5.11 9.96 6.35
C ILE A 49 -6.52 10.37 6.82
N ASN A 50 -6.61 11.39 7.69
CA ASN A 50 -7.88 11.89 8.20
C ASN A 50 -8.76 12.49 7.10
N ASP A 51 -8.18 13.22 6.16
CA ASP A 51 -8.91 13.77 5.01
C ASP A 51 -9.46 12.66 4.11
N PHE A 52 -8.67 11.61 3.87
CA PHE A 52 -9.12 10.42 3.14
C PHE A 52 -10.31 9.75 3.87
N LEU A 53 -10.19 9.49 5.17
CA LEU A 53 -11.23 8.85 5.98
C LEU A 53 -12.51 9.69 6.04
N ALA A 54 -12.39 11.01 6.19
CA ALA A 54 -13.53 11.93 6.16
C ALA A 54 -14.27 11.90 4.80
N GLY A 55 -13.54 11.70 3.71
CA GLY A 55 -14.09 11.57 2.35
C GLY A 55 -14.91 10.30 2.10
N LEU A 56 -14.83 9.29 2.97
CA LEU A 56 -15.58 8.03 2.81
C LEU A 56 -17.06 8.14 3.22
N GLY A 57 -17.46 9.23 3.89
CA GLY A 57 -18.85 9.47 4.28
C GLY A 57 -19.40 8.44 5.26
N ASN A 58 -20.63 7.96 5.00
CA ASN A 58 -21.40 7.13 5.95
C ASN A 58 -21.18 5.61 5.75
N GLU A 59 -20.03 5.19 5.24
CA GLU A 59 -19.73 3.77 5.11
C GLU A 59 -19.52 3.12 6.47
N SER A 60 -19.77 1.81 6.58
CA SER A 60 -19.49 1.08 7.82
C SER A 60 -18.00 1.13 8.15
N GLN A 61 -17.64 1.18 9.44
CA GLN A 61 -16.24 1.28 9.88
C GLN A 61 -15.37 0.17 9.26
N ASP A 62 -15.86 -1.07 9.17
CA ASP A 62 -15.16 -2.17 8.50
C ASP A 62 -14.80 -1.87 7.04
N LYS A 63 -15.74 -1.26 6.29
CA LYS A 63 -15.49 -0.86 4.89
C LYS A 63 -14.50 0.29 4.82
N GLN A 64 -14.57 1.23 5.75
CA GLN A 64 -13.60 2.32 5.85
C GLN A 64 -12.19 1.80 6.13
N LEU A 65 -12.02 0.81 7.02
CA LEU A 65 -10.72 0.18 7.28
C LEU A 65 -10.16 -0.57 6.06
N ILE A 66 -11.01 -1.29 5.33
CA ILE A 66 -10.61 -1.97 4.08
C ILE A 66 -10.13 -0.94 3.05
N LYS A 67 -10.87 0.14 2.86
CA LYS A 67 -10.49 1.21 1.94
C LYS A 67 -9.24 1.95 2.37
N LEU A 68 -9.03 2.14 3.67
CA LEU A 68 -7.79 2.70 4.21
C LEU A 68 -6.60 1.78 3.88
N LYS A 69 -6.73 0.47 4.10
CA LYS A 69 -5.71 -0.51 3.70
C LYS A 69 -5.39 -0.40 2.20
N GLU A 70 -6.41 -0.39 1.34
CA GLU A 70 -6.24 -0.27 -0.11
C GLU A 70 -5.58 1.06 -0.51
N TRP A 71 -5.95 2.16 0.16
CA TRP A 71 -5.33 3.47 -0.04
C TRP A 71 -3.85 3.46 0.37
N MET A 72 -3.49 2.82 1.48
CA MET A 72 -2.09 2.63 1.89
C MET A 72 -1.32 1.82 0.84
N GLU A 73 -1.84 0.69 0.39
CA GLU A 73 -1.20 -0.16 -0.64
C GLU A 73 -1.09 0.54 -2.00
N SER A 74 -1.87 1.59 -2.25
CA SER A 74 -1.75 2.39 -3.46
C SER A 74 -0.50 3.27 -3.49
N LYS A 75 0.11 3.54 -2.32
CA LYS A 75 1.26 4.44 -2.16
C LYS A 75 2.53 3.87 -2.79
N SER A 76 3.41 4.75 -3.26
CA SER A 76 4.67 4.31 -3.89
C SER A 76 5.67 3.74 -2.88
N CYS A 77 5.67 4.28 -1.66
CA CYS A 77 6.54 3.93 -0.53
C CYS A 77 5.98 2.83 0.37
N VAL A 78 4.85 2.20 0.03
CA VAL A 78 4.26 1.09 0.81
C VAL A 78 4.45 -0.20 0.02
N ASP A 79 5.07 -1.20 0.65
CA ASP A 79 5.17 -2.57 0.14
C ASP A 79 3.86 -3.34 0.39
N SER A 80 3.40 -3.31 1.64
CA SER A 80 2.20 -4.02 2.08
C SER A 80 1.51 -3.36 3.27
N ALA A 81 0.20 -3.59 3.40
CA ALA A 81 -0.58 -3.21 4.57
C ALA A 81 -1.50 -4.37 5.00
N VAL A 82 -1.64 -4.59 6.31
CA VAL A 82 -2.45 -5.67 6.89
C VAL A 82 -3.26 -5.13 8.04
N ILE A 83 -4.57 -5.40 8.06
CA ILE A 83 -5.41 -5.12 9.23
C ILE A 83 -5.06 -6.18 10.29
N VAL A 84 -4.41 -5.77 11.38
CA VAL A 84 -3.99 -6.65 12.48
C VAL A 84 -5.17 -6.92 13.40
N CYS A 85 -5.94 -5.88 13.70
CA CYS A 85 -7.17 -6.00 14.46
C CYS A 85 -8.23 -5.01 13.97
N ASN A 86 -9.48 -5.41 14.10
CA ASN A 86 -10.64 -4.54 13.97
C ASN A 86 -11.28 -4.42 15.35
N SER A 87 -11.34 -3.21 15.90
CA SER A 87 -11.84 -2.94 17.25
C SER A 87 -11.15 -3.83 18.30
N CYS A 88 -9.82 -3.77 18.35
CA CYS A 88 -8.95 -4.40 19.35
C CYS A 88 -9.62 -4.39 20.74
N ILE A 89 -9.90 -5.59 21.26
CA ILE A 89 -10.94 -5.94 22.26
C ILE A 89 -10.75 -5.26 23.64
N TYR A 90 -9.69 -4.47 23.84
CA TYR A 90 -9.30 -3.92 25.15
C TYR A 90 -8.85 -2.45 25.12
N THR A 91 -9.19 -1.70 24.08
CA THR A 91 -8.83 -0.28 23.98
C THR A 91 -10.05 0.60 24.28
N TYR A 92 -9.91 1.57 25.20
CA TYR A 92 -10.89 2.65 25.39
C TYR A 92 -10.20 3.99 25.13
N PRO A 93 -10.62 4.76 24.10
CA PRO A 93 -11.64 4.41 23.10
C PRO A 93 -11.21 3.24 22.22
N ALA A 94 -12.19 2.58 21.59
CA ALA A 94 -11.97 1.45 20.69
C ALA A 94 -11.07 1.84 19.51
N GLN A 95 -10.14 0.95 19.18
CA GLN A 95 -9.13 1.17 18.15
C GLN A 95 -8.97 -0.03 17.23
N SER A 96 -8.56 0.23 16.01
CA SER A 96 -8.11 -0.77 15.05
C SER A 96 -6.66 -0.52 14.69
N GLU A 97 -5.96 -1.57 14.28
CA GLU A 97 -4.53 -1.51 13.98
C GLU A 97 -4.28 -1.99 12.54
N LEU A 98 -3.51 -1.21 11.79
CA LEU A 98 -2.99 -1.60 10.48
C LEU A 98 -1.46 -1.67 10.55
N ARG A 99 -0.89 -2.85 10.30
CA ARG A 99 0.56 -3.01 10.11
C ARG A 99 0.93 -2.69 8.67
N ILE A 100 1.87 -1.79 8.48
CA ILE A 100 2.32 -1.29 7.19
C ILE A 100 3.82 -1.51 7.07
N VAL A 101 4.25 -2.03 5.93
CA VAL A 101 5.66 -2.13 5.56
C VAL A 101 5.96 -1.02 4.57
N PHE A 102 6.77 -0.05 4.99
CA PHE A 102 7.25 1.04 4.16
C PHE A 102 8.59 0.69 3.51
N ILE A 103 8.77 1.07 2.24
CA ILE A 103 10.05 1.04 1.54
C ILE A 103 10.59 2.46 1.48
N THR A 104 11.61 2.74 2.28
CA THR A 104 12.30 4.04 2.34
C THR A 104 13.78 3.82 2.11
N GLN A 105 14.40 4.53 1.16
CA GLN A 105 15.84 4.39 0.84
C GLN A 105 16.29 2.95 0.56
N GLY A 106 15.40 2.10 0.05
CA GLY A 106 15.66 0.69 -0.20
C GLY A 106 15.75 -0.18 1.06
N ARG A 107 15.22 0.30 2.20
CA ARG A 107 15.04 -0.46 3.43
C ARG A 107 13.57 -0.58 3.77
N ASP A 108 13.22 -1.70 4.38
CA ASP A 108 11.88 -1.97 4.85
C ASP A 108 11.77 -1.52 6.32
N THR A 109 10.78 -0.67 6.59
CA THR A 109 10.43 -0.23 7.94
C THR A 109 8.99 -0.64 8.21
N THR A 110 8.78 -1.41 9.28
CA THR A 110 7.43 -1.84 9.68
C THR A 110 6.89 -0.89 10.73
N MET A 111 5.71 -0.34 10.50
CA MET A 111 4.98 0.49 11.46
C MET A 111 3.57 -0.07 11.64
N THR A 112 3.03 0.08 12.84
CA THR A 112 1.63 -0.15 13.17
C THR A 112 0.94 1.21 13.29
N MET A 113 -0.16 1.37 12.56
CA MET A 113 -1.00 2.55 12.58
C MET A 113 -2.23 2.29 13.44
N ASP A 114 -2.38 3.10 14.47
CA ASP A 114 -3.57 3.11 15.32
C ASP A 114 -4.67 3.98 14.68
N ILE A 115 -5.87 3.42 14.58
CA ILE A 115 -7.07 4.08 14.09
C ILE A 115 -8.11 4.13 15.20
N LEU A 116 -8.55 5.33 15.56
CA LEU A 116 -9.69 5.54 16.46
C LEU A 116 -11.00 5.13 15.76
N MET A 117 -11.75 4.24 16.39
CA MET A 117 -13.05 3.74 15.91
C MET A 117 -14.19 4.75 16.19
N SER A 118 -14.00 6.01 15.80
CA SER A 118 -15.02 7.06 15.84
C SER A 118 -15.85 7.11 14.55
N GLU A 119 -16.82 8.02 14.48
CA GLU A 119 -17.52 8.37 13.24
C GLU A 119 -17.17 9.82 12.84
N PRO A 120 -16.40 10.03 11.75
CA PRO A 120 -15.68 9.04 10.95
C PRO A 120 -14.48 8.42 11.70
N LEU A 121 -13.87 7.37 11.15
CA LEU A 121 -12.61 6.85 11.65
C LEU A 121 -11.53 7.94 11.63
N LYS A 122 -10.58 7.89 12.57
CA LYS A 122 -9.49 8.87 12.63
C LYS A 122 -8.14 8.21 12.85
N PHE A 123 -7.14 8.71 12.15
CA PHE A 123 -5.75 8.45 12.47
C PHE A 123 -5.45 8.86 13.93
N ARG A 124 -4.72 8.00 14.64
CA ARG A 124 -4.25 8.28 16.00
C ARG A 124 -2.74 8.53 16.04
N THR A 125 -1.95 7.54 15.62
CA THR A 125 -0.48 7.58 15.69
C THR A 125 0.10 6.41 14.89
N PHE A 126 1.41 6.46 14.66
CA PHE A 126 2.22 5.30 14.26
C PHE A 126 3.13 4.85 15.41
N HIS A 127 3.34 3.55 15.55
CA HIS A 127 4.32 2.95 16.47
C HIS A 127 4.94 1.68 15.88
N GLU A 128 6.05 1.19 16.45
CA GLU A 128 6.67 -0.09 16.06
C GLU A 128 5.92 -1.30 16.63
#